data_AF-A0A955S208-F1
#
_entry.id   AF-A0A955S208-F1
#
_cell.length_a   1.000
_cell.length_b   1.000
_cell.length_c   1.000
_cell.angle_alpha   90.00
_cell.angle_beta   90.00
_cell.angle_gamma   90.00
#
_symmetry.space_group_name_H-M   'P 1'
#
loop_
_entity.id
_entity.type
_entity.pdbx_description
1 polymer ?
#
loop_
_entity_poly.entity_id
_entity_poly.type
_entity_poly.pdbx_seq_one_letter_code
_entity_poly.pdbx_strand_id
1 'polypeptide(L)'
;PVVFMVGCEERLLPLRLEGLPADPQEERRLFYVGMTRAKRQLYLLGARKRSIFGQSYRCEPSRYLNDIADHLKSLEEAPPPPKRRKAEQQINLFG
;
A
#
# COMPACT_ATOMS: atom_id res chain seq x y z
N PRO A 1 -18.48 9.71 -1.76
CA PRO A 1 -17.83 8.42 -1.49
C PRO A 1 -16.41 8.66 -0.99
N VAL A 2 -15.99 7.91 0.02
CA VAL A 2 -14.61 7.84 0.48
C VAL A 2 -13.96 6.62 -0.17
N VAL A 3 -12.73 6.74 -0.65
CA VAL A 3 -11.99 5.65 -1.32
C VAL A 3 -10.66 5.41 -0.62
N PHE A 4 -10.35 4.14 -0.42
CA PHE A 4 -9.05 3.68 0.04
C PHE A 4 -8.39 2.91 -1.11
N MET A 5 -7.33 3.47 -1.67
CA MET A 5 -6.47 2.75 -2.59
C MET A 5 -5.31 2.18 -1.78
N VAL A 6 -5.22 0.85 -1.73
CA VAL A 6 -4.21 0.12 -0.97
C VAL A 6 -3.16 -0.47 -1.90
N GLY A 7 -1.95 -0.68 -1.37
CA GLY A 7 -0.87 -1.26 -2.16
C GLY A 7 -0.26 -0.28 -3.16
N CYS A 8 -0.23 1.00 -2.83
CA CYS A 8 0.46 2.04 -3.60
C CYS A 8 2.00 1.88 -3.43
N GLU A 9 2.52 0.78 -3.96
CA GLU A 9 3.88 0.29 -3.79
C GLU A 9 4.48 -0.09 -5.16
N GLU A 10 5.78 0.08 -5.34
CA GLU A 10 6.47 -0.41 -6.53
C GLU A 10 6.28 -1.93 -6.71
N ARG A 11 6.11 -2.36 -7.97
CA ARG A 11 5.72 -3.71 -8.46
C ARG A 11 4.25 -4.08 -8.26
N LEU A 12 3.53 -3.43 -7.35
CA LEU A 12 2.09 -3.64 -7.16
C LEU A 12 1.27 -2.57 -7.86
N LEU A 13 1.76 -1.32 -7.85
CA LEU A 13 1.22 -0.18 -8.57
C LEU A 13 2.38 0.75 -8.97
N PRO A 14 2.83 0.77 -10.22
CA PRO A 14 2.36 -0.07 -11.33
C PRO A 14 2.64 -1.56 -11.12
N LEU A 15 1.70 -2.39 -11.55
CA LEU A 15 1.88 -3.84 -11.54
C LEU A 15 3.05 -4.24 -12.44
N ARG A 16 3.96 -5.03 -11.90
CA ARG A 16 5.05 -5.67 -12.65
C ARG A 16 5.08 -7.15 -12.31
N LEU A 17 4.74 -7.97 -13.29
CA LEU A 17 4.80 -9.42 -13.19
C LEU A 17 6.00 -9.93 -13.99
N GLU A 18 6.75 -10.85 -13.40
CA GLU A 18 7.91 -11.45 -14.06
C GLU A 18 7.47 -12.24 -15.30
N GLY A 19 8.19 -12.06 -16.41
CA GLY A 19 7.88 -12.72 -17.69
C GLY A 19 6.67 -12.17 -18.45
N LEU A 20 5.98 -11.14 -17.94
CA LEU A 20 4.87 -10.49 -18.65
C LEU A 20 5.24 -9.06 -19.06
N PRO A 21 4.78 -8.60 -20.24
CA PRO A 21 4.95 -7.22 -20.63
C PRO A 21 4.17 -6.31 -19.67
N ALA A 22 4.82 -5.24 -19.22
CA ALA A 22 4.17 -4.18 -18.44
C ALA A 22 3.80 -3.03 -19.36
N ASP A 23 2.60 -2.47 -19.21
CA ASP A 23 2.20 -1.20 -19.81
C ASP A 23 2.08 -0.13 -18.71
N PRO A 24 3.12 0.68 -18.50
CA PRO A 24 3.09 1.74 -17.51
C PRO A 24 2.01 2.81 -17.80
N GLN A 25 1.65 3.04 -19.07
CA GLN A 25 0.64 4.05 -19.38
C GLN A 25 -0.75 3.56 -18.96
N GLU A 26 -1.04 2.28 -19.20
CA GLU A 26 -2.30 1.69 -18.76
C GLU A 26 -2.40 1.65 -17.23
N GLU A 27 -1.35 1.23 -16.54
CA GLU A 27 -1.29 1.27 -15.08
C GLU A 27 -1.48 2.70 -14.52
N ARG A 28 -0.95 3.72 -15.22
CA ARG A 28 -1.15 5.12 -14.84
C ARG A 28 -2.61 5.56 -15.04
N ARG A 29 -3.28 5.10 -16.10
CA ARG A 29 -4.72 5.33 -16.30
C ARG A 29 -5.54 4.64 -15.21
N LEU A 30 -5.19 3.41 -14.84
CA LEU A 30 -5.84 2.69 -13.74
C LEU A 30 -5.69 3.44 -12.41
N PHE A 31 -4.51 3.97 -12.11
CA PHE A 31 -4.29 4.81 -10.94
C PHE A 31 -5.20 6.05 -10.95
N TYR A 32 -5.23 6.79 -12.07
CA TYR A 32 -6.09 7.96 -12.23
C TYR A 32 -7.59 7.63 -12.08
N VAL A 33 -8.05 6.53 -12.67
CA VAL A 33 -9.45 6.08 -12.52
C VAL A 33 -9.74 5.75 -11.07
N GLY A 34 -8.82 5.09 -10.37
CA GLY A 34 -8.95 4.80 -8.94
C GLY A 34 -9.11 6.07 -8.11
N MET A 35 -8.24 7.06 -8.34
CA MET A 35 -8.28 8.35 -7.64
C MET A 35 -9.62 9.08 -7.87
N THR A 36 -10.09 9.12 -9.12
CA THR A 36 -11.31 9.84 -9.50
C THR A 36 -12.61 9.16 -9.04
N ARG A 37 -12.55 7.95 -8.47
CA ARG A 37 -13.71 7.35 -7.77
C ARG A 37 -14.03 8.05 -6.44
N ALA A 38 -13.05 8.71 -5.83
CA ALA A 38 -13.28 9.47 -4.61
C ALA A 38 -14.11 10.72 -4.92
N LYS A 39 -15.19 10.95 -4.16
CA LYS A 39 -15.95 12.22 -4.22
C LYS A 39 -15.73 13.13 -3.01
N ARG A 40 -15.16 12.60 -1.92
CA ARG A 40 -14.97 13.33 -0.66
C ARG A 40 -13.56 13.20 -0.11
N GLN A 41 -13.08 11.98 0.08
CA GLN A 41 -11.75 11.71 0.62
C GLN A 41 -11.12 10.53 -0.12
N LEU A 42 -9.81 10.63 -0.33
CA LEU A 42 -8.98 9.61 -0.94
C LEU A 42 -7.82 9.31 0.00
N TYR A 43 -7.69 8.05 0.38
CA TYR A 43 -6.56 7.56 1.16
C TYR A 43 -5.71 6.67 0.26
N LEU A 44 -4.43 6.99 0.12
CA LEU A 44 -3.45 6.24 -0.65
C LEU A 44 -2.51 5.53 0.34
N LEU A 45 -2.53 4.20 0.36
CA LEU A 45 -1.88 3.41 1.40
C LEU A 45 -0.84 2.46 0.81
N GLY A 46 0.34 2.44 1.42
CA GLY A 46 1.42 1.50 1.14
C GLY A 46 1.98 0.88 2.42
N ALA A 47 2.53 -0.32 2.31
CA ALA A 47 3.26 -1.00 3.38
C ALA A 47 4.77 -0.84 3.17
N ARG A 48 5.55 -0.76 4.26
CA ARG A 48 7.03 -0.84 4.19
C ARG A 48 7.51 -2.28 3.92
N LYS A 49 6.74 -3.26 4.37
CA LYS A 49 7.02 -4.69 4.23
C LYS A 49 5.73 -5.45 3.98
N ARG A 50 5.71 -6.30 2.95
CA ARG A 50 4.53 -7.08 2.55
C ARG A 50 4.91 -8.56 2.42
N SER A 51 4.05 -9.44 2.90
CA SER A 51 4.18 -10.88 2.68
C SER A 51 3.27 -11.31 1.54
N ILE A 52 3.83 -11.92 0.50
CA ILE A 52 3.12 -12.45 -0.66
C ILE A 52 3.62 -13.88 -0.89
N PHE A 53 2.70 -14.85 -0.95
CA PHE A 53 3.02 -16.28 -1.13
C PHE A 53 4.12 -16.80 -0.19
N GLY A 54 4.04 -16.43 1.09
CA GLY A 54 5.02 -16.82 2.12
C GLY A 54 6.36 -16.09 2.06
N GLN A 55 6.64 -15.36 0.99
CA GLN A 55 7.85 -14.55 0.83
C GLN A 55 7.60 -13.12 1.33
N SER A 56 8.60 -12.53 1.98
CA SER A 56 8.47 -11.19 2.53
C SER A 56 9.32 -10.18 1.77
N TYR A 57 8.67 -9.14 1.29
CA TYR A 57 9.26 -8.12 0.43
C TYR A 57 9.34 -6.80 1.17
N ARG A 58 10.48 -6.11 1.04
CA ARG A 58 10.53 -4.66 1.28
C ARG A 58 9.83 -3.97 0.11
N CYS A 59 9.04 -2.96 0.43
CA CYS A 59 8.21 -2.25 -0.53
C CYS A 59 8.58 -0.78 -0.51
N GLU A 60 8.86 -0.25 -1.70
CA GLU A 60 9.04 1.18 -1.93
C GLU A 60 7.69 1.80 -2.31
N PRO A 61 7.42 3.07 -1.95
CA PRO A 61 6.22 3.77 -2.38
C PRO A 61 6.11 3.80 -3.91
N SER A 62 4.88 3.72 -4.43
CA SER A 62 4.62 3.84 -5.87
C SER A 62 5.15 5.15 -6.42
N ARG A 63 5.87 5.10 -7.55
CA ARG A 63 6.30 6.30 -8.29
C ARG A 63 5.17 7.25 -8.65
N TYR A 64 3.92 6.75 -8.80
CA TYR A 64 2.78 7.60 -9.15
C TYR A 64 2.37 8.56 -8.03
N LEU A 65 2.79 8.30 -6.79
CA LEU A 65 2.59 9.23 -5.67
C LEU A 65 3.42 10.51 -5.81
N ASN A 66 4.53 10.46 -6.57
CA ASN A 66 5.37 11.62 -6.81
C ASN A 66 4.75 12.59 -7.82
N ASP A 67 3.81 12.13 -8.65
CA ASP A 67 3.08 12.96 -9.60
C ASP A 67 2.04 13.86 -8.90
N ILE A 68 1.68 13.55 -7.65
CA ILE A 68 0.73 14.33 -6.85
C ILE A 68 1.48 15.47 -6.18
N ALA A 69 1.07 16.71 -6.47
CA ALA A 69 1.66 17.90 -5.90
C ALA A 69 1.62 17.87 -4.35
N ASP A 70 2.72 18.28 -3.71
CA ASP A 70 2.89 18.10 -2.26
C ASP A 70 1.84 18.84 -1.43
N HIS A 71 1.37 20.01 -1.89
CA HIS A 71 0.32 20.78 -1.22
C HIS A 71 -1.06 20.10 -1.24
N LEU A 72 -1.24 19.03 -2.03
CA LEU A 72 -2.49 18.27 -2.12
C LEU A 72 -2.47 16.99 -1.26
N LYS A 73 -1.32 16.64 -0.66
CA LYS A 73 -1.16 15.39 0.09
C LYS A 73 -0.65 15.65 1.51
N SER A 74 -1.19 14.89 2.46
CA SER A 74 -0.65 14.76 3.81
C SER A 74 0.02 13.39 3.92
N LEU A 75 1.27 13.36 4.37
CA LEU A 75 2.00 12.12 4.61
C LEU A 75 1.88 11.76 6.08
N GLU A 76 1.23 10.63 6.35
CA GLU A 76 1.11 10.06 7.69
C GLU A 76 1.86 8.74 7.74
N GLU A 77 2.83 8.62 8.64
CA GLU A 77 3.45 7.34 8.94
C GLU A 77 2.62 6.59 9.98
N ALA A 78 2.22 5.36 9.66
CA ALA A 78 1.56 4.51 10.63
C ALA A 78 2.52 4.24 11.82
N PRO A 79 2.01 4.28 13.06
CA PRO A 79 2.83 3.95 14.22
C PRO A 79 3.36 2.52 14.10
N PRO A 80 4.55 2.23 14.66
CA PRO A 80 5.10 0.89 14.62
C PRO A 80 4.11 -0.10 15.26
N PRO A 81 3.95 -1.31 14.70
CA PRO A 81 3.03 -2.28 15.25
C PRO A 81 3.42 -2.61 16.70
N PRO A 82 2.45 -2.84 17.60
CA PRO A 82 2.74 -3.18 18.98
C PRO A 82 3.61 -4.45 19.03
N LYS A 83 4.60 -4.48 19.93
CA LYS A 83 5.44 -5.67 20.12
C LYS A 83 4.55 -6.88 20.40
N ARG A 84 4.67 -7.93 19.56
CA ARG A 84 3.97 -9.20 19.79
C ARG A 84 4.27 -9.66 21.22
N ARG A 85 3.23 -9.83 22.04
CA ARG A 85 3.36 -10.46 23.37
C ARG A 85 3.92 -11.86 23.17
N LYS A 86 4.88 -12.27 24.01
CA LYS A 86 5.47 -13.62 23.94
C LYS A 86 4.36 -14.66 24.12
N ALA A 87 4.43 -15.75 23.36
CA ALA A 87 3.43 -16.82 23.34
C ALA A 87 3.11 -17.38 24.75
N GLU A 88 4.07 -17.34 25.67
CA GLU A 88 3.92 -17.74 27.08
C GLU A 88 2.84 -16.97 27.84
N GLN A 89 2.53 -15.72 27.47
CA GLN A 89 1.46 -14.95 28.11
C GLN A 89 0.06 -15.36 27.64
N GLN A 90 -0.08 -16.02 26.49
CA GLN A 90 -1.37 -16.36 25.91
C GLN A 90 -1.93 -17.68 26.48
N ILE A 91 -1.06 -18.60 26.88
CA ILE A 91 -1.45 -19.87 27.53
C ILE A 91 -2.02 -19.63 28.94
N ASN A 92 -1.57 -18.57 29.62
CA ASN A 92 -2.05 -18.21 30.97
C ASN A 92 -3.39 -17.45 30.97
N LEU A 93 -4.02 -17.23 29.81
CA LEU A 93 -5.31 -16.51 29.72
C LEU A 93 -6.52 -17.44 29.86
N PHE A 94 -6.30 -18.76 29.83
CA PHE A 94 -7.33 -19.79 29.97
C PHE A 94 -7.11 -20.67 31.22
N GLY A 95 -6.26 -20.23 32.14
CA GLY A 95 -6.04 -20.86 33.44
C GLY A 95 -6.88 -20.22 34.53
#